data_AF-A0A427B7K7-F1
#
_entry.id   AF-A0A427B7K7-F1
#
_cell.length_a   1.000
_cell.length_b   1.000
_cell.length_c   1.000
_cell.angle_alpha   90.00
_cell.angle_beta   90.00
_cell.angle_gamma   90.00
#
_symmetry.space_group_name_H-M   'P 1'
#
loop_
_entity.id
_entity.type
_entity.pdbx_description
1 polymer ?
#
loop_
_entity_poly.entity_id
_entity_poly.type
_entity_poly.pdbx_seq_one_letter_code
_entity_poly.pdbx_strand_id
1 'polypeptide(L)'
;PPASADASLFHVSVDVSDAPDLAVSYTVPGQYLQLRVPASEKPSFLAIASPPSFASSRGEFQFLVKRVPGSTADLLCGLGRGDVVELSAVMGKGFQVERISPPDAFPAVLIFATGSGIRSGSGPFRTSN
;
A
#
# COMPACT_ATOMS: atom_id res chain seq x y z
N PRO A 1 0.72 -13.47 -1.70
CA PRO A 1 0.97 -14.30 -2.91
C PRO A 1 1.74 -13.51 -3.96
N PRO A 2 2.44 -14.15 -4.91
CA PRO A 2 3.07 -13.45 -6.03
C PRO A 2 2.03 -12.65 -6.83
N ALA A 3 2.36 -11.40 -7.16
CA ALA A 3 1.59 -10.49 -7.99
C ALA A 3 2.16 -10.36 -9.42
N SER A 4 3.29 -11.03 -9.69
CA SER A 4 3.91 -11.11 -11.01
C SER A 4 4.30 -12.56 -11.36
N ALA A 5 4.38 -12.86 -12.66
CA ALA A 5 4.69 -14.20 -13.16
C ALA A 5 6.11 -14.69 -12.82
N ASP A 6 7.05 -13.76 -12.69
CA ASP A 6 8.45 -14.01 -12.28
C ASP A 6 8.64 -14.06 -10.75
N ALA A 7 7.55 -13.92 -9.99
CA ALA A 7 7.57 -13.82 -8.53
C ALA A 7 8.55 -12.75 -7.99
N SER A 8 8.75 -11.65 -8.72
CA SER A 8 9.51 -10.50 -8.24
C SER A 8 8.64 -9.50 -7.46
N LEU A 9 7.33 -9.52 -7.66
CA LEU A 9 6.34 -8.70 -6.95
C LEU A 9 5.38 -9.58 -6.15
N PHE A 10 4.99 -9.12 -4.97
CA PHE A 10 4.07 -9.81 -4.07
C PHE A 10 2.98 -8.86 -3.60
N HIS A 11 1.76 -9.35 -3.57
CA HIS A 11 0.67 -8.72 -2.82
C HIS A 11 0.71 -9.22 -1.38
N VAL A 12 0.84 -8.28 -0.44
CA VAL A 12 0.90 -8.47 1.01
C VAL A 12 -0.25 -7.67 1.62
N SER A 13 -1.16 -8.38 2.29
CA SER A 13 -2.22 -7.79 3.10
C SER A 13 -1.82 -7.88 4.57
N VAL A 14 -2.05 -6.80 5.31
CA VAL A 14 -1.80 -6.75 6.76
C VAL A 14 -3.10 -6.40 7.45
N ASP A 15 -3.58 -7.31 8.27
CA ASP A 15 -4.72 -7.12 9.16
C ASP A 15 -4.31 -6.18 10.31
N VAL A 16 -5.12 -5.15 10.54
CA VAL A 16 -4.97 -4.14 11.59
C VAL A 16 -6.29 -3.95 12.34
N SER A 17 -7.17 -4.96 12.31
CA SER A 17 -8.45 -4.94 13.05
C SER A 17 -8.27 -4.74 14.56
N ASP A 18 -7.16 -5.23 15.13
CA ASP A 18 -6.78 -5.00 16.53
C ASP A 18 -6.18 -3.60 16.80
N ALA A 19 -5.95 -2.80 15.76
CA ALA A 19 -5.39 -1.45 15.82
C ALA A 19 -6.24 -0.45 15.00
N PRO A 20 -7.53 -0.25 15.35
CA PRO A 20 -8.46 0.58 14.57
C PRO A 20 -7.98 2.04 14.43
N ASP A 21 -7.31 2.57 15.46
CA ASP A 21 -6.74 3.92 15.44
C ASP A 21 -5.69 4.11 14.33
N LEU A 22 -4.90 3.05 14.05
CA LEU A 22 -3.93 3.08 12.96
C LEU A 22 -4.65 3.09 11.60
N ALA A 23 -5.71 2.28 11.45
CA ALA A 23 -6.49 2.22 10.22
C ALA A 23 -7.15 3.56 9.88
N VAL A 24 -7.74 4.25 10.87
CA VAL A 24 -8.38 5.57 10.66
C VAL A 24 -7.38 6.71 10.48
N SER A 25 -6.11 6.54 10.90
CA SER A 25 -5.05 7.53 10.67
C SER A 25 -4.63 7.64 9.19
N TYR A 26 -4.91 6.62 8.38
CA TYR A 26 -4.73 6.67 6.93
C TYR A 26 -5.90 7.42 6.29
N THR A 27 -5.64 8.65 5.82
CA THR A 27 -6.69 9.59 5.41
C THR A 27 -6.56 10.03 3.95
N VAL A 28 -5.35 9.99 3.37
CA VAL A 28 -5.09 10.48 2.00
C VAL A 28 -4.32 9.43 1.20
N PRO A 29 -4.74 9.07 -0.03
CA PRO A 29 -3.98 8.16 -0.89
C PRO A 29 -2.52 8.62 -1.08
N GLY A 30 -1.58 7.69 -1.17
CA GLY A 30 -0.15 7.99 -1.31
C GLY A 30 0.60 8.15 0.01
N GLN A 31 -0.08 8.00 1.14
CA GLN A 31 0.59 7.80 2.42
C GLN A 31 1.27 6.42 2.48
N TYR A 32 2.22 6.29 3.40
CA TYR A 32 3.09 5.13 3.55
C TYR A 32 3.37 4.85 5.03
N LEU A 33 3.91 3.68 5.33
CA LEU A 33 4.37 3.33 6.68
C LEU A 33 5.65 2.49 6.62
N GLN A 34 6.28 2.32 7.78
CA GLN A 34 7.33 1.34 7.98
C GLN A 34 6.73 -0.01 8.36
N LEU A 35 7.14 -1.07 7.68
CA LEU A 35 6.83 -2.46 8.02
C LEU A 35 8.10 -3.19 8.40
N ARG A 36 8.06 -3.93 9.50
CA ARG A 36 9.17 -4.75 9.97
C ARG A 36 8.68 -6.13 10.37
N VAL A 37 9.40 -7.17 9.96
CA VAL A 37 9.26 -8.49 10.55
C VAL A 37 10.08 -8.49 11.84
N PRO A 38 9.59 -9.01 12.99
CA PRO A 38 10.31 -8.96 14.26
C PRO A 38 11.76 -9.50 14.20
N ALA A 39 12.02 -10.48 13.32
CA ALA A 39 13.35 -11.03 13.09
C ALA A 39 14.30 -10.14 12.26
N SER A 40 13.84 -9.00 11.74
CA SER A 40 14.63 -8.05 10.96
C SER A 40 15.03 -6.83 11.76
N GLU A 41 16.28 -6.40 11.63
CA GLU A 41 16.77 -5.18 12.30
C GLU A 41 16.18 -3.91 11.68
N LYS A 42 15.97 -3.88 10.35
CA LYS A 42 15.61 -2.65 9.62
C LYS A 42 14.19 -2.71 9.06
N PRO A 43 13.37 -1.66 9.24
CA PRO A 43 12.07 -1.61 8.59
C PRO A 43 12.18 -1.37 7.07
N SER A 44 11.12 -1.71 6.34
CA SER A 44 10.89 -1.28 4.96
C SER A 44 9.83 -0.19 4.91
N PHE A 45 10.11 0.91 4.22
CA PHE A 45 9.11 1.92 3.93
C PHE A 45 8.25 1.47 2.74
N LEU A 46 6.94 1.35 2.93
CA LEU A 46 6.02 0.89 1.91
C LEU A 46 4.81 1.82 1.81
N ALA A 47 4.56 2.30 0.59
CA ALA A 47 3.32 3.00 0.26
C ALA A 47 2.13 2.04 0.40
N ILE A 48 1.01 2.57 0.91
CA ILE A 48 -0.24 1.81 0.98
C ILE A 48 -0.82 1.73 -0.43
N ALA A 49 -1.16 0.53 -0.89
CA ALA A 49 -1.74 0.29 -2.22
C ALA A 49 -3.27 0.33 -2.23
N SER A 50 -3.92 0.16 -1.08
CA SER A 50 -5.37 0.29 -0.93
C SER A 50 -5.79 1.74 -0.64
N PRO A 51 -7.02 2.16 -0.95
CA PRO A 51 -7.52 3.48 -0.60
C PRO A 51 -7.82 3.62 0.91
N PRO A 52 -7.85 4.84 1.49
CA PRO A 52 -8.21 5.08 2.89
C PRO A 52 -9.50 4.41 3.36
N SER A 53 -10.54 4.46 2.53
CA SER A 53 -11.83 3.82 2.81
C SER A 53 -11.77 2.31 2.93
N PHE A 54 -10.77 1.66 2.31
CA PHE A 54 -10.57 0.22 2.45
C PHE A 54 -10.00 -0.11 3.83
N ALA A 55 -9.02 0.66 4.30
CA ALA A 55 -8.44 0.46 5.63
C ALA A 55 -9.50 0.65 6.72
N SER A 56 -10.30 1.70 6.65
CA SER A 56 -11.34 1.97 7.66
C SER A 56 -12.51 0.97 7.64
N SER A 57 -12.86 0.40 6.48
CA SER A 57 -13.98 -0.56 6.37
C SER A 57 -13.57 -2.01 6.57
N ARG A 58 -12.34 -2.39 6.24
CA ARG A 58 -11.84 -3.76 6.33
C ARG A 58 -10.90 -3.99 7.51
N GLY A 59 -10.35 -2.94 8.11
CA GLY A 59 -9.26 -3.08 9.07
C GLY A 59 -8.01 -3.70 8.42
N GLU A 60 -7.72 -3.38 7.16
CA GLU A 60 -6.62 -4.00 6.40
C GLU A 60 -5.86 -2.96 5.58
N PHE A 61 -4.52 -3.05 5.60
CA PHE A 61 -3.66 -2.38 4.63
C PHE A 61 -3.15 -3.34 3.55
N GLN A 62 -3.11 -2.88 2.31
CA GLN A 62 -2.58 -3.66 1.19
C GLN A 62 -1.28 -3.08 0.65
N PHE A 63 -0.38 -3.97 0.26
CA PHE A 63 0.95 -3.64 -0.20
C PHE A 63 1.37 -4.50 -1.41
N LEU A 64 1.92 -3.87 -2.45
CA LEU A 64 2.70 -4.46 -3.54
C LEU A 64 4.23 -4.40 -3.28
N VAL A 65 4.82 -5.47 -2.75
CA VAL A 65 6.22 -5.50 -2.34
C VAL A 65 7.07 -6.11 -3.44
N LYS A 66 8.16 -5.44 -3.81
CA LYS A 66 9.20 -6.03 -4.67
C LYS A 66 10.15 -6.85 -3.80
N ARG A 67 10.33 -8.12 -4.13
CA ARG A 67 11.34 -8.97 -3.49
C ARG A 67 12.73 -8.44 -3.82
N VAL A 68 13.52 -8.20 -2.77
CA VAL A 68 14.93 -7.82 -2.86
C VAL A 68 15.71 -8.74 -1.93
N PRO A 69 16.43 -9.75 -2.47
CA PRO A 69 17.07 -10.79 -1.65
C PRO A 69 17.87 -10.23 -0.46
N GLY A 70 17.69 -10.83 0.71
CA GLY A 70 18.40 -10.44 1.94
C GLY A 70 17.92 -9.14 2.59
N SER A 71 16.82 -8.56 2.12
CA SER A 71 16.19 -7.39 2.74
C SER A 71 14.93 -7.77 3.51
N THR A 72 14.41 -6.84 4.32
CA THR A 72 13.10 -6.97 4.96
C THR A 72 11.98 -7.17 3.94
N ALA A 73 12.09 -6.62 2.72
CA ALA A 73 11.12 -6.85 1.66
C ALA A 73 11.08 -8.32 1.21
N ASP A 74 12.22 -9.01 1.21
CA ASP A 74 12.29 -10.45 0.93
C ASP A 74 11.56 -11.26 2.00
N LEU A 75 11.83 -10.95 3.27
CA LEU A 75 11.17 -11.58 4.41
C LEU A 75 9.66 -11.38 4.36
N LEU A 76 9.20 -10.15 4.07
CA LEU A 76 7.77 -9.83 3.90
C LEU A 76 7.12 -10.65 2.78
N CYS A 77 7.84 -10.92 1.69
CA CYS A 77 7.34 -11.74 0.58
C CYS A 77 7.25 -13.25 0.93
N GLY A 78 7.94 -13.68 1.98
CA GLY A 78 7.92 -15.05 2.50
C GLY A 78 6.88 -15.31 3.59
N LEU A 79 6.18 -14.28 4.08
CA LEU A 79 5.21 -14.43 5.17
C LEU A 79 3.99 -15.26 4.76
N GLY A 80 3.55 -16.11 5.68
CA GLY A 80 2.29 -16.84 5.64
C GLY A 80 1.15 -16.08 6.30
N ARG A 81 -0.06 -16.64 6.20
CA ARG A 81 -1.21 -16.12 6.96
C ARG A 81 -1.00 -16.37 8.45
N GLY A 82 -1.27 -15.35 9.27
CA GLY A 82 -1.12 -15.40 10.72
C GLY A 82 0.26 -14.96 11.23
N ASP A 83 1.23 -14.77 10.34
CA ASP A 83 2.51 -14.18 10.72
C ASP A 83 2.33 -12.70 11.10
N VAL A 84 3.08 -12.27 12.11
CA VAL A 84 2.97 -10.93 12.69
C VAL A 84 4.04 -10.01 12.11
N VAL A 85 3.65 -8.76 11.87
CA VAL A 85 4.55 -7.66 11.50
C VAL A 85 4.33 -6.47 12.42
N GLU A 86 5.35 -5.65 12.55
CA GLU A 86 5.29 -4.38 13.27
C GLU A 86 5.11 -3.24 12.28
N LEU A 87 4.21 -2.32 12.61
CA LEU A 87 3.87 -1.15 11.81
C LEU A 87 4.21 0.14 12.55
N SER A 88 4.76 1.12 11.83
CA SER A 88 4.80 2.50 12.35
C SER A 88 3.43 3.18 12.24
N ALA A 89 3.32 4.38 12.79
CA ALA A 89 2.26 5.32 12.40
C ALA A 89 2.26 5.56 10.89
N VAL A 90 1.11 5.95 10.34
CA VAL A 90 0.97 6.37 8.95
C VAL A 90 1.74 7.67 8.73
N MET A 91 2.45 7.76 7.60
CA MET A 91 3.36 8.84 7.25
C MET A 91 3.04 9.43 5.87
N GLY A 92 3.54 10.64 5.62
CA GLY A 92 3.42 11.33 4.35
C GLY A 92 2.16 12.19 4.25
N LYS A 93 2.21 13.18 3.34
CA LYS A 93 1.09 14.11 3.08
C LYS A 93 0.07 13.56 2.08
N GLY A 94 0.36 12.40 1.47
CA GLY A 94 -0.43 11.84 0.38
C GLY A 94 -0.39 12.67 -0.91
N PHE A 95 -1.19 12.26 -1.87
CA PHE A 95 -1.44 12.97 -3.12
C PHE A 95 -2.62 13.91 -2.97
N GLN A 96 -2.50 15.13 -3.50
CA GLN A 96 -3.57 16.13 -3.50
C GLN A 96 -4.61 15.83 -4.58
N VAL A 97 -5.33 14.71 -4.44
CA VAL A 97 -6.33 14.24 -5.40
C VAL A 97 -7.48 15.24 -5.55
N GLU A 98 -7.71 16.08 -4.54
CA GLU A 98 -8.73 17.13 -4.56
C GLU A 98 -8.46 18.18 -5.64
N ARG A 99 -7.20 18.36 -6.05
CA ARG A 99 -6.82 19.31 -7.11
C ARG A 99 -7.22 18.86 -8.51
N ILE A 100 -7.61 17.60 -8.66
CA ILE A 100 -8.08 17.01 -9.92
C ILE A 100 -9.57 16.62 -9.82
N SER A 101 -10.33 17.36 -9.02
CA SER A 101 -11.77 17.19 -8.83
C SER A 101 -12.57 18.37 -9.44
N PRO A 102 -13.74 18.14 -10.05
CA PRO A 102 -14.32 16.82 -10.36
C PRO A 102 -13.54 16.13 -11.49
N PRO A 103 -13.55 14.78 -11.57
CA PRO A 103 -12.83 14.03 -12.60
C PRO A 103 -13.13 14.49 -14.04
N ASP A 104 -14.38 14.89 -14.30
CA ASP A 104 -14.83 15.36 -15.62
C ASP A 104 -14.12 16.64 -16.08
N ALA A 105 -13.59 17.45 -15.16
CA ALA A 105 -12.81 18.65 -15.46
C ALA A 105 -11.35 18.32 -15.84
N PHE A 106 -10.89 17.11 -15.53
CA PHE A 106 -9.52 16.64 -15.75
C PHE A 106 -9.55 15.32 -16.54
N PRO A 107 -9.88 15.37 -17.85
CA PRO A 107 -10.07 14.17 -18.67
C PRO A 107 -8.80 13.33 -18.83
N ALA A 108 -7.63 13.87 -18.47
CA ALA A 108 -6.37 13.13 -18.43
C ALA A 108 -5.58 13.45 -17.16
N VAL A 109 -5.14 12.39 -16.47
CA VAL A 109 -4.20 12.44 -15.33
C VAL A 109 -3.01 11.58 -15.68
N LEU A 110 -1.82 12.18 -15.76
CA LEU A 110 -0.58 11.47 -16.08
C LEU A 110 0.13 11.06 -14.80
N ILE A 111 0.27 9.75 -14.59
CA ILE A 111 0.98 9.18 -13.45
C ILE A 111 2.28 8.58 -13.95
N PHE A 112 3.40 9.13 -13.50
CA PHE A 112 4.73 8.59 -13.78
C PHE A 112 5.18 7.73 -12.60
N ALA A 113 5.38 6.45 -12.87
CA ALA A 113 5.78 5.46 -11.88
C ALA A 113 6.91 4.60 -12.43
N THR A 114 7.91 4.29 -11.59
CA THR A 114 8.96 3.30 -11.91
C THR A 114 9.04 2.26 -10.78
N GLY A 115 9.27 0.99 -11.14
CA GLY A 115 9.27 -0.12 -10.19
C GLY A 115 7.94 -0.27 -9.44
N SER A 116 7.98 -0.37 -8.12
CA SER A 116 6.77 -0.44 -7.27
C SER A 116 5.96 0.86 -7.20
N GLY A 117 6.36 1.92 -7.93
CA GLY A 117 5.64 3.20 -7.97
C GLY A 117 4.22 3.15 -8.56
N ILE A 118 3.78 2.03 -9.16
CA ILE A 118 2.43 1.84 -9.75
C ILE A 118 1.31 1.86 -8.69
N ARG A 119 1.66 1.90 -7.40
CA ARG A 119 0.82 1.68 -6.21
C ARG A 119 -0.33 2.65 -5.93
N SER A 120 -0.57 3.69 -6.72
CA SER A 120 -1.57 4.72 -6.34
C SER A 120 -2.65 5.00 -7.37
N GLY A 121 -2.79 4.12 -8.37
CA GLY A 121 -3.77 4.26 -9.45
C GLY A 121 -5.09 3.50 -9.27
N SER A 122 -5.28 2.67 -8.24
CA SER A 122 -6.49 1.83 -8.13
C SER A 122 -7.65 2.52 -7.40
N GLY A 123 -8.15 3.61 -7.98
CA GLY A 123 -9.54 4.08 -7.76
C GLY A 123 -10.43 3.59 -8.91
N PRO A 124 -11.77 3.48 -8.73
CA PRO A 124 -12.64 2.93 -9.76
C PRO A 124 -12.79 3.91 -10.92
N PHE A 125 -12.02 3.74 -11.99
CA PHE A 125 -12.37 4.32 -13.29
C PHE A 125 -13.52 3.51 -13.87
N ARG A 126 -14.76 4.02 -13.73
CA ARG A 126 -15.88 3.56 -14.55
C ARG A 126 -15.76 4.22 -15.92
N THR A 127 -15.65 3.43 -16.97
CA THR A 127 -15.99 3.86 -18.32
C THR A 127 -17.50 3.80 -18.48
N SER A 128 -18.13 4.90 -18.87
CA SER A 128 -19.45 4.87 -19.53
C SER A 128 -19.24 5.08 -21.02
N ASN A 129 -19.93 4.25 -21.81
CA ASN A 129 -20.14 4.48 -23.24
C ASN A 129 -21.05 5.69 -23.46
#